data_AF-C8PRQ9-F1
#
_entry.id   AF-C8PRQ9-F1
#
_cell.length_a   1.000
_cell.length_b   1.000
_cell.length_c   1.000
_cell.angle_alpha   90.00
_cell.angle_beta   90.00
_cell.angle_gamma   90.00
#
_symmetry.space_group_name_H-M   'P 1'
#
loop_
_entity.id
_entity.type
_entity.pdbx_description
1 polymer ?
#
loop_
_entity_poly.entity_id
_entity_poly.type
_entity_poly.pdbx_seq_one_letter_code
_entity_poly.pdbx_strand_id
1 'polypeptide(L)' 'MLIVSACLAGFPCRYDGKKAINTAVQQLVKEGKAIPVCPEQLGGLPTPRLPAEMKAGKVINSDGNDVTEAFEKAPP' A
#
# COMPACT_ATOMS: atom_id res chain seq x y z
N MET A 1 -2.41 -1.29 19.40
CA MET A 1 -1.71 -0.42 18.44
C MET A 1 -2.43 -0.50 17.12
N LEU A 2 -2.67 0.61 16.43
CA LEU A 2 -3.39 0.61 15.15
C LEU A 2 -2.42 0.44 13.98
N ILE A 3 -2.82 -0.28 12.93
CA ILE A 3 -2.13 -0.29 11.64
C ILE A 3 -2.97 0.54 10.66
N VAL A 4 -2.31 1.42 9.91
CA VAL A 4 -2.96 2.29 8.93
C VAL A 4 -2.21 2.28 7.62
N SER A 5 -2.91 2.48 6.50
CA SER A 5 -2.25 2.58 5.19
C SER A 5 -1.29 3.77 5.17
N ALA A 6 -0.02 3.52 4.85
CA ALA A 6 1.03 4.53 4.86
C ALA A 6 0.73 5.71 3.90
N CYS A 7 0.06 5.45 2.78
CA CYS A 7 -0.35 6.50 1.85
C CYS A 7 -1.31 7.52 2.49
N LEU A 8 -2.13 7.10 3.46
CA LEU A 8 -3.02 7.97 4.24
C LEU A 8 -2.26 8.78 5.28
N ALA A 9 -1.19 8.21 5.85
CA ALA A 9 -0.31 8.91 6.78
C ALA A 9 0.61 9.94 6.09
N GLY A 10 0.67 9.94 4.76
CA GLY A 10 1.40 10.91 3.95
C GLY A 10 2.67 10.39 3.29
N PHE A 11 2.93 9.08 3.33
CA PHE A 11 4.05 8.46 2.64
C PHE A 11 3.72 8.31 1.14
N PRO A 12 4.64 8.70 0.22
CA PRO A 12 4.41 8.64 -1.23
C PRO A 12 4.58 7.21 -1.77
N CYS A 13 3.70 6.30 -1.37
CA CYS A 13 3.80 4.85 -1.65
C CYS A 13 2.64 4.30 -2.52
N ARG A 14 1.74 5.16 -3.01
CA ARG A 14 0.72 4.76 -4.00
C ARG A 14 1.40 4.29 -5.29
N TYR A 15 0.66 3.51 -6.09
CA TYR A 15 1.15 3.04 -7.39
C TYR A 15 1.68 4.17 -8.30
N ASP A 16 1.05 5.36 -8.23
CA ASP A 16 1.43 6.55 -8.99
C ASP A 16 2.51 7.43 -8.32
N GLY A 17 3.14 6.95 -7.23
CA GLY A 17 4.13 7.70 -6.46
C GLY A 17 3.55 8.84 -5.62
N LYS A 18 2.23 8.98 -5.56
CA LYS A 18 1.57 10.04 -4.79
C LYS A 18 1.22 9.59 -3.37
N LYS A 19 0.74 10.55 -2.59
CA LYS A 19 0.16 10.38 -1.25
C LYS A 19 -1.36 10.55 -1.31
N ALA A 20 -2.07 9.95 -0.37
CA ALA A 20 -3.52 10.08 -0.21
C ALA A 20 -3.83 10.58 1.20
N ILE A 21 -3.24 11.71 1.59
CA ILE A 21 -3.25 12.19 2.98
C ILE A 21 -4.68 12.22 3.54
N ASN A 22 -4.86 11.54 4.67
CA ASN A 22 -5.95 11.76 5.59
C ASN A 22 -5.37 12.40 6.86
N THR A 23 -5.77 13.62 7.18
CA THR A 23 -5.20 14.41 8.27
C THR A 23 -5.38 13.73 9.64
N ALA A 24 -6.50 13.04 9.87
CA ALA A 24 -6.72 12.30 11.11
C ALA A 24 -5.76 11.10 11.23
N VAL A 25 -5.57 10.34 10.14
CA VAL A 25 -4.62 9.20 10.13
C VAL A 25 -3.19 9.67 10.33
N GLN A 26 -2.78 10.75 9.65
CA GLN A 26 -1.46 11.33 9.83
C GLN A 26 -1.23 11.78 11.28
N GLN A 27 -2.25 12.36 11.93
CA GLN A 27 -2.14 12.79 13.32
C GLN A 27 -1.96 11.60 14.27
N LEU A 28 -2.71 10.50 14.07
CA LEU A 28 -2.54 9.28 14.87
C LEU A 28 -1.12 8.71 14.77
N VAL A 29 -0.50 8.74 13.58
CA VAL A 29 0.90 8.31 13.40
C VAL A 29 1.87 9.25 14.11
N LYS A 30 1.69 10.58 14.00
CA LYS A 30 2.52 11.58 14.70
C LYS A 30 2.45 11.44 16.23
N GLU A 31 1.29 11.08 16.75
CA GLU A 31 1.07 10.83 18.18
C GLU A 31 1.57 9.46 18.66
N GLY A 32 2.13 8.64 17.78
CA GLY A 32 2.60 7.28 18.10
C GLY A 32 1.47 6.29 18.39
N LYS A 33 0.22 6.60 18.00
CA LYS A 33 -0.97 5.77 18.21
C LYS A 33 -1.23 4.80 17.05
N ALA A 34 -0.56 4.98 15.91
CA ALA A 34 -0.68 4.14 14.73
C ALA A 34 0.68 3.90 14.04
N ILE A 35 0.83 2.73 13.45
CA ILE A 35 1.98 2.34 12.63
C ILE A 35 1.56 2.40 11.14
N PRO A 36 2.23 3.23 10.32
CA PRO A 36 1.96 3.30 8.89
C PRO A 36 2.58 2.11 8.15
N VAL A 37 1.77 1.40 7.35
CA VAL A 37 2.20 0.24 6.57
C VAL A 37 1.74 0.34 5.12
N CYS A 38 2.61 -0.04 4.18
CA CYS A 38 2.27 -0.23 2.77
C CYS A 38 2.45 -1.72 2.42
N PRO A 39 1.37 -2.53 2.41
CA PRO A 39 1.48 -3.97 2.13
C PRO A 39 2.16 -4.27 0.80
N GLU A 40 1.85 -3.49 -0.24
CA GLU A 40 2.42 -3.67 -1.58
C GLU A 40 3.94 -3.48 -1.62
N GLN A 41 4.49 -2.49 -0.89
CA GLN A 41 5.95 -2.30 -0.80
C GLN A 41 6.61 -3.37 0.08
N LEU A 42 5.96 -3.78 1.18
CA LEU A 42 6.44 -4.88 2.02
C LEU A 42 6.44 -6.22 1.26
N GLY A 43 5.48 -6.39 0.35
CA GLY A 43 5.41 -7.50 -0.59
C GLY A 43 6.42 -7.45 -1.73
N GLY A 44 7.20 -6.37 -1.84
CA GLY A 44 8.29 -6.21 -2.80
C GLY A 44 7.95 -5.40 -4.06
N LEU A 45 6.74 -4.83 -4.17
CA LEU A 45 6.42 -3.97 -5.31
C LEU A 45 7.11 -2.60 -5.20
N PRO A 46 7.62 -2.04 -6.30
CA PRO A 46 8.26 -0.74 -6.30
C PRO A 46 7.25 0.40 -6.13
N THR A 47 7.78 1.62 -6.07
CA THR A 47 6.99 2.84 -6.26
C THR A 47 7.77 3.79 -7.18
N PRO A 48 7.22 4.19 -8.34
CA PRO A 48 5.89 3.85 -8.86
C PRO A 48 5.79 2.38 -9.29
N ARG A 49 4.55 1.91 -9.50
CA ARG A 49 4.20 0.59 -10.03
C ARG A 49 2.91 0.70 -10.85
N LEU A 50 2.67 -0.27 -11.72
CA LEU A 50 1.44 -0.32 -12.51
C LEU A 50 0.22 -0.54 -11.61
N PRO A 51 -0.94 0.06 -11.94
CA PRO A 51 -2.18 -0.24 -11.24
C PRO A 51 -2.52 -1.72 -11.43
N ALA A 52 -3.10 -2.33 -10.41
CA ALA A 52 -3.48 -3.74 -10.42
C ALA A 52 -4.86 -3.96 -9.81
N GLU A 53 -5.55 -4.98 -10.30
CA GLU A 53 -6.92 -5.32 -9.89
C GLU A 53 -7.02 -6.81 -9.57
N MET A 54 -7.91 -7.15 -8.63
CA MET A 54 -8.25 -8.54 -8.36
C MET A 54 -9.12 -9.10 -9.49
N LYS A 55 -8.69 -10.20 -10.10
CA LYS A 55 -9.40 -10.94 -11.16
C LYS A 55 -9.29 -12.44 -10.91
N ALA A 56 -10.42 -13.11 -10.70
CA ALA A 56 -10.51 -14.57 -10.53
C ALA A 56 -9.50 -15.15 -9.51
N GLY A 57 -9.35 -14.51 -8.35
CA GLY A 57 -8.44 -14.96 -7.28
C GLY A 57 -6.96 -14.58 -7.48
N LYS A 58 -6.63 -13.80 -8.51
CA LYS A 58 -5.29 -13.26 -8.77
C LYS A 58 -5.31 -11.74 -8.72
N VAL A 59 -4.15 -11.14 -8.54
CA VAL A 59 -3.95 -9.69 -8.71
C VAL A 59 -3.20 -9.46 -10.02
N ILE A 60 -3.85 -8.82 -10.99
CA ILE A 60 -3.32 -8.62 -12.34
C ILE A 60 -3.07 -7.13 -12.57
N ASN A 61 -1.85 -6.77 -12.98
CA ASN A 61 -1.52 -5.38 -13.31
C ASN A 61 -2.06 -4.97 -14.69
N SER A 62 -2.02 -3.67 -15.01
CA SER A 62 -2.54 -3.13 -16.27
C SER A 62 -1.90 -3.71 -17.54
N ASP A 63 -0.69 -4.27 -17.43
CA ASP A 63 0.02 -4.92 -18.53
C ASP A 63 -0.31 -6.43 -18.63
N GLY A 64 -1.20 -6.94 -17.77
CA GLY A 64 -1.62 -8.33 -17.75
C GLY A 64 -0.72 -9.26 -16.94
N ASN A 65 0.29 -8.74 -16.23
CA ASN A 65 1.17 -9.56 -15.41
C ASN A 65 0.50 -9.93 -14.08
N ASP A 66 0.69 -11.17 -13.65
CA ASP A 66 0.27 -11.67 -12.35
C ASP A 66 1.25 -11.19 -11.26
N VAL A 67 0.75 -10.37 -10.34
CA VAL A 67 1.51 -9.82 -9.20
C VAL A 67 1.00 -10.34 -7.85
N THR A 68 0.20 -11.42 -7.87
CA THR A 68 -0.45 -11.99 -6.68
C THR A 68 0.52 -12.27 -5.54
N GLU A 69 1.69 -12.83 -5.86
CA GLU A 69 2.71 -13.17 -4.87
C GLU A 69 3.13 -11.99 -3.99
N ALA A 70 3.21 -10.78 -4.56
CA ALA A 70 3.55 -9.59 -3.80
C ALA A 70 2.41 -9.12 -2.88
N PHE A 71 1.16 -9.43 -3.22
CA PHE A 71 0.01 -9.11 -2.37
C PHE A 71 -0.20 -10.14 -1.25
N GLU A 72 0.25 -11.38 -1.43
CA GLU A 72 0.16 -12.46 -0.43
C GLU A 72 1.35 -12.51 0.54
N LYS A 73 2.55 -12.11 0.09
CA LYS A 73 3.76 -12.07 0.94
C LYS A 73 3.76 -10.96 1.98
N ALA A 74 2.91 -9.95 1.82
CA ALA A 74 2.85 -8.84 2.76
C ALA A 74 2.45 -9.37 4.15
N PRO A 75 3.28 -9.18 5.19
CA PRO A 75 2.94 -9.62 6.53
C PRO A 75 1.63 -8.94 7.01
N PRO A 76 0.82 -9.62 7.84
CA PRO A 76 -0.45 -9.10 8.33
C PRO A 76 -0.29 -7.84 9.20
#